data_AF-A0A0I9N7B7-F1
#
_entry.id   AF-A0A0I9N7B7-F1
#
_cell.length_a   1.000
_cell.length_b   1.000
_cell.length_c   1.000
_cell.angle_alpha   90.00
_cell.angle_beta   90.00
_cell.angle_gamma   90.00
#
_symmetry.space_group_name_H-M   'P 1'
#
loop_
_entity.id
_entity.type
_entity.pdbx_description
1 polymer ?
#
loop_
_entity_poly.entity_id
_entity_poly.type
_entity_poly.pdbx_seq_one_letter_code
_entity_poly.pdbx_strand_id
1 'polypeptide(L)'
;MKTECAADGPIKTDDLHHLREGDIFVDSESGQKFRVRKTALPQQSIGGPHGVGDPNDRSLRRLEADILIPNRMNEQVQKVECRESLEDLVQCIKKEGSFIGMRKCRKELERYETCQLAN
;
A
#
# COMPACT_ATOMS: atom_id res chain seq x y z
N MET A 1 32.09 9.02 29.68
CA MET A 1 32.20 8.41 28.33
C MET A 1 30.79 8.08 27.87
N LYS A 2 30.33 8.78 26.82
CA LYS A 2 29.01 8.62 26.18
C LYS A 2 29.13 7.61 25.05
N THR A 3 28.15 6.72 24.92
CA THR A 3 27.65 6.08 23.67
C THR A 3 26.60 5.06 24.13
N GLU A 4 25.31 5.40 24.23
CA GLU A 4 24.31 5.38 23.14
C GLU A 4 24.31 4.06 22.35
N CYS A 5 23.42 3.13 22.74
CA CYS A 5 22.96 2.06 21.85
C CYS A 5 21.71 2.59 21.12
N ALA A 6 21.96 3.28 20.02
CA ALA A 6 20.97 3.58 18.99
C ALA A 6 20.92 2.40 18.00
N ALA A 7 19.70 1.95 17.67
CA ALA A 7 19.23 1.66 16.31
C ALA A 7 18.08 0.64 16.35
N ASP A 8 16.85 1.12 16.53
CA ASP A 8 15.65 0.42 16.07
C ASP A 8 15.64 0.51 14.54
N GLY A 9 16.34 -0.42 13.88
CA GLY A 9 16.38 -0.54 12.43
C GLY A 9 15.86 -1.91 11.99
N PRO A 10 15.03 -2.01 10.93
CA PRO A 10 14.59 -3.29 10.42
C PRO A 10 15.81 -4.09 9.93
N ILE A 11 15.90 -5.35 10.39
CA ILE A 11 16.92 -6.31 9.93
C ILE A 11 16.84 -6.35 8.39
N LYS A 12 17.94 -6.00 7.71
CA LYS A 12 18.04 -6.10 6.25
C LYS A 12 18.12 -7.57 5.83
N THR A 13 16.97 -8.23 5.78
CA THR A 13 16.50 -9.25 4.83
C THR A 13 15.42 -10.09 5.52
N ASP A 14 14.15 -9.90 5.14
CA ASP A 14 12.97 -10.53 5.76
C ASP A 14 12.81 -12.04 5.45
N ASP A 15 13.72 -12.67 4.71
CA ASP A 15 13.58 -14.08 4.39
C ASP A 15 14.14 -14.99 5.48
N LEU A 16 13.32 -15.22 6.50
CA LEU A 16 13.61 -16.11 7.63
C LEU A 16 13.16 -17.56 7.38
N HIS A 17 12.73 -17.93 6.16
CA HIS A 17 12.15 -19.26 5.88
C HIS A 17 13.10 -20.42 6.16
N HIS A 18 14.41 -20.19 6.00
CA HIS A 18 15.44 -21.22 6.19
C HIS A 18 15.74 -21.52 7.67
N LEU A 19 15.34 -20.65 8.60
CA LEU A 19 15.63 -20.84 10.02
C LEU A 19 14.63 -21.83 10.64
N ARG A 20 15.11 -22.74 11.50
CA ARG A 20 14.26 -23.68 12.24
C ARG A 20 13.96 -23.16 13.64
N GLU A 21 12.88 -23.67 14.23
CA GLU A 21 12.53 -23.36 15.62
C GLU A 21 13.72 -23.69 16.54
N GLY A 22 14.17 -22.70 17.31
CA GLY A 22 15.27 -22.87 18.27
C GLY A 22 16.68 -22.67 17.72
N ASP A 23 16.86 -22.43 16.41
CA ASP A 23 18.16 -22.03 15.87
C ASP A 23 18.61 -20.68 16.46
N ILE A 24 19.92 -20.44 16.51
CA ILE A 24 20.50 -19.16 16.94
C ILE A 24 20.85 -18.36 15.70
N PHE A 25 20.12 -17.28 15.45
CA PHE A 25 20.43 -16.31 14.41
C PHE A 25 21.42 -15.29 14.96
N VAL A 26 22.49 -15.02 14.23
CA VAL A 26 23.46 -13.98 14.56
C VAL A 26 23.27 -12.86 13.54
N ASP A 27 22.87 -11.69 14.01
CA ASP A 27 22.76 -10.53 13.15
C ASP A 27 24.15 -10.09 12.66
N SER A 28 24.29 -9.93 11.34
CA SER A 28 25.56 -9.61 10.70
C SER A 28 26.01 -8.18 10.99
N GLU A 29 25.08 -7.26 11.25
CA GLU A 29 25.39 -5.85 11.50
C GLU A 29 25.62 -5.58 13.00
N SER A 30 24.77 -6.09 13.89
CA SER A 30 24.90 -5.83 15.34
C SER A 30 25.70 -6.88 16.11
N GLY A 31 25.94 -8.06 15.53
CA GLY A 31 26.55 -9.20 16.23
C GLY A 31 25.67 -9.81 17.33
N GLN A 32 24.42 -9.35 17.48
CA GLN A 32 23.50 -9.85 18.49
C GLN A 32 22.99 -11.24 18.14
N LYS A 33 22.82 -12.08 19.17
CA LYS A 33 22.33 -13.45 19.04
C LYS A 33 20.85 -13.50 19.39
N PHE A 34 20.03 -13.94 18.45
CA PHE A 34 18.60 -14.11 18.61
C PHE A 34 18.23 -15.59 18.56
N ARG A 35 17.32 -16.01 19.44
CA ARG A 35 16.73 -17.35 19.38
C ARG A 35 15.52 -17.32 18.47
N VAL A 36 15.52 -18.13 17.42
CA VAL A 36 14.43 -18.19 16.45
C VAL A 36 13.19 -18.81 17.09
N ARG A 37 12.07 -18.09 16.97
CA ARG A 37 10.72 -18.52 17.35
C ARG A 37 9.80 -18.41 16.14
N LYS A 38 9.19 -19.52 15.73
CA LYS A 38 8.17 -19.58 14.68
C LYS A 38 6.81 -19.30 15.30
N THR A 39 6.16 -18.26 14.80
CA THR A 39 4.79 -17.91 15.13
C THR A 39 3.85 -18.29 13.99
N ALA A 40 2.57 -18.50 14.29
CA ALA A 40 1.57 -18.78 13.26
C ALA A 40 1.24 -17.55 12.40
N LEU A 41 1.41 -16.33 12.93
CA LEU A 41 1.25 -15.09 12.19
C LEU A 41 2.62 -14.49 11.82
N PRO A 42 2.68 -13.66 10.77
CA PRO A 42 3.89 -12.93 10.39
C PRO A 42 4.45 -12.08 11.53
N GLN A 43 5.77 -11.87 11.53
CA GLN A 43 6.46 -11.10 12.57
C GLN A 43 5.94 -9.67 12.68
N GLN A 44 5.54 -9.06 11.55
CA GLN A 44 4.99 -7.71 11.54
C GLN A 44 3.62 -7.62 12.24
N SER A 45 2.91 -8.75 12.41
CA SER A 45 1.59 -8.82 13.06
C SER A 45 1.64 -9.15 14.56
N ILE A 46 2.71 -9.80 15.04
CA ILE A 46 2.90 -10.20 16.45
C ILE A 46 4.02 -9.41 17.14
N GLY A 47 4.85 -8.71 16.37
CA GLY A 47 6.03 -7.99 16.86
C GLY A 47 5.73 -6.67 17.58
N GLY A 48 6.77 -5.85 17.70
CA GLY A 48 6.72 -4.53 18.30
C GLY A 48 6.79 -4.51 19.84
N PRO A 49 6.98 -3.31 20.44
CA PRO A 49 7.19 -3.14 21.88
C PRO A 49 6.00 -3.58 22.74
N HIS A 50 4.80 -3.64 22.16
CA HIS A 50 3.57 -4.06 22.84
C HIS A 50 3.03 -5.42 22.34
N GLY A 51 3.71 -6.10 21.42
CA GLY A 51 3.28 -7.38 20.88
C GLY A 51 2.00 -7.34 20.02
N VAL A 52 1.69 -6.17 19.45
CA VAL A 52 0.48 -5.92 18.62
C VAL A 52 0.81 -5.63 17.16
N GLY A 53 2.07 -5.81 16.77
CA GLY A 53 2.60 -5.51 15.45
C GLY A 53 3.68 -4.44 15.45
N ASP A 54 4.42 -4.36 14.36
CA ASP A 54 5.49 -3.38 14.16
C ASP A 54 4.89 -2.01 13.76
N PRO A 55 5.05 -0.95 14.58
CA PRO A 55 4.54 0.38 14.25
C PRO A 55 5.21 1.04 13.03
N ASN A 56 6.36 0.51 12.59
CA ASN A 56 7.09 1.00 11.43
C ASN A 56 6.84 0.15 10.17
N ASP A 57 5.98 -0.87 10.23
CA ASP A 57 5.66 -1.68 9.06
C ASP A 57 4.91 -0.84 8.02
N ARG A 58 5.49 -0.76 6.82
CA ARG A 58 4.90 -0.07 5.65
C ARG A 58 4.45 -1.06 4.57
N SER A 59 4.49 -2.36 4.86
CA SER A 59 3.98 -3.38 3.97
C SER A 59 2.45 -3.32 3.89
N LEU A 60 1.90 -3.78 2.78
CA LEU A 60 0.46 -3.96 2.62
C LEU A 60 0.15 -5.46 2.68
N ARG A 61 -0.87 -5.83 3.45
CA ARG A 61 -1.43 -7.18 3.33
C ARG A 61 -2.06 -7.35 1.95
N ARG A 62 -2.19 -8.59 1.48
CA ARG A 62 -2.81 -8.87 0.17
C ARG A 62 -4.19 -8.22 0.02
N LEU A 63 -5.05 -8.38 1.04
CA LEU A 63 -6.38 -7.77 1.07
C LEU A 63 -6.35 -6.24 1.01
N GLU A 64 -5.32 -5.61 1.59
CA GLU A 64 -5.14 -4.16 1.54
C GLU A 64 -4.60 -3.71 0.20
N ALA A 65 -3.63 -4.43 -0.36
CA ALA A 65 -3.08 -4.18 -1.68
C ALA A 65 -4.16 -4.24 -2.78
N ASP A 66 -5.02 -5.27 -2.73
CA ASP A 66 -6.10 -5.49 -3.70
C ASP A 66 -7.12 -4.33 -3.75
N ILE A 67 -7.26 -3.57 -2.66
CA ILE A 67 -8.23 -2.48 -2.56
C ILE A 67 -7.54 -1.11 -2.70
N LEU A 68 -6.45 -0.90 -1.96
CA LEU A 68 -5.79 0.40 -1.87
C LEU A 68 -5.03 0.75 -3.14
N ILE A 69 -4.38 -0.22 -3.80
CA ILE A 69 -3.60 0.05 -5.01
C ILE A 69 -4.54 0.51 -6.14
N PRO A 70 -5.61 -0.22 -6.49
CA PRO A 70 -6.51 0.23 -7.56
C PRO A 70 -7.21 1.56 -7.23
N ASN A 71 -7.63 1.76 -5.99
CA ASN A 71 -8.24 3.04 -5.58
C ASN A 71 -7.28 4.20 -5.76
N ARG A 72 -6.02 4.04 -5.33
CA ARG A 72 -5.00 5.08 -5.47
C ARG A 72 -4.64 5.35 -6.93
N MET A 73 -4.56 4.30 -7.75
CA MET A 73 -4.36 4.44 -9.19
C MET A 73 -5.52 5.21 -9.83
N ASN A 74 -6.77 4.84 -9.53
CA ASN A 74 -7.94 5.53 -10.05
C ASN A 74 -7.99 7.00 -9.64
N GLU A 75 -7.62 7.34 -8.40
CA GLU A 75 -7.50 8.73 -7.97
C GLU A 75 -6.45 9.51 -8.77
N GLN A 76 -5.30 8.89 -9.07
CA GLN A 76 -4.24 9.48 -9.88
C GLN A 76 -4.72 9.72 -11.31
N VAL A 77 -5.34 8.72 -11.94
CA VAL A 77 -5.92 8.79 -13.28
C VAL A 77 -6.94 9.95 -13.35
N GLN A 78 -7.81 10.07 -12.35
CA GLN A 78 -8.82 11.13 -12.29
C GLN A 78 -8.23 12.53 -12.07
N LYS A 79 -7.24 12.65 -11.19
CA LYS A 79 -6.66 13.94 -10.79
C LYS A 79 -5.65 14.48 -11.80
N VAL A 80 -4.92 13.60 -12.48
CA VAL A 80 -3.76 13.96 -13.30
C VAL A 80 -3.99 13.65 -14.77
N GLU A 81 -4.21 12.39 -15.12
CA GLU A 81 -4.16 11.93 -16.53
C GLU A 81 -5.43 12.28 -17.30
N CYS A 82 -6.58 11.90 -16.75
CA CYS A 82 -7.90 12.09 -17.34
C CYS A 82 -8.65 13.28 -16.73
N ARG A 83 -7.92 14.26 -16.18
CA ARG A 83 -8.52 15.45 -15.56
C ARG A 83 -9.40 16.21 -16.56
N GLU A 84 -8.92 16.39 -17.79
CA GLU A 84 -9.62 17.16 -18.82
C GLU A 84 -10.92 16.46 -19.27
N SER A 85 -10.86 15.16 -19.57
CA SER A 85 -12.04 14.39 -19.97
C SER A 85 -13.06 14.25 -18.83
N LEU A 86 -12.59 14.16 -17.58
CA LEU A 86 -13.45 14.20 -16.40
C LEU A 86 -14.12 15.56 -16.22
N GLU A 87 -13.38 16.66 -16.40
CA GLU A 87 -13.92 18.02 -16.31
C GLU A 87 -15.02 18.26 -17.36
N ASP A 88 -14.81 17.83 -18.60
CA ASP A 88 -15.81 17.91 -19.68
C ASP A 88 -17.10 17.14 -19.30
N LEU A 89 -16.95 15.92 -18.78
CA LEU A 89 -18.08 15.10 -18.33
C LEU A 89 -18.82 15.76 -17.16
N VAL A 90 -18.10 16.25 -16.15
CA VAL A 90 -18.68 16.96 -15.00
C VAL A 90 -19.42 18.21 -15.45
N GLN A 91 -18.86 18.99 -16.38
CA GLN A 91 -19.52 20.17 -16.93
C GLN A 91 -20.80 19.81 -17.67
N CYS A 92 -20.81 18.75 -18.47
CA CYS A 92 -22.01 18.29 -19.17
C CYS A 92 -23.10 17.85 -18.19
N ILE A 93 -22.76 17.01 -17.20
CA ILE A 93 -23.69 16.54 -16.17
C ILE A 93 -24.24 17.72 -15.35
N LYS A 94 -23.40 18.71 -15.04
CA LYS A 94 -23.81 19.92 -14.31
C LYS A 94 -24.79 20.78 -15.11
N LYS A 95 -24.68 20.83 -16.44
CA LYS A 95 -25.59 21.60 -17.32
C LYS A 95 -26.94 20.91 -17.54
N GLU A 96 -26.92 19.60 -17.79
CA GLU A 96 -28.12 18.83 -18.14
C GLU A 96 -28.86 18.26 -16.91
N GLY A 97 -28.21 18.25 -15.74
CA GLY A 97 -28.69 17.61 -14.52
C GLY A 97 -28.39 16.11 -14.48
N SER A 98 -28.27 15.53 -13.29
CA SER A 98 -27.74 14.17 -13.12
C SER A 98 -28.53 13.07 -13.85
N PHE A 99 -29.87 13.11 -13.83
CA PHE A 99 -30.69 12.06 -14.45
C PHE A 99 -30.70 12.12 -15.99
N ILE A 100 -30.78 13.33 -16.56
CA ILE A 100 -30.85 13.54 -18.00
C ILE A 100 -29.44 13.56 -18.62
N GLY A 101 -28.48 14.12 -17.90
CA GLY A 101 -27.07 14.21 -18.28
C GLY A 101 -26.45 12.86 -18.58
N MET A 102 -26.73 11.81 -17.80
CA MET A 102 -26.23 10.45 -18.09
C MET A 102 -26.67 9.94 -19.47
N ARG A 103 -27.83 10.38 -19.99
CA ARG A 103 -28.30 9.99 -21.33
C ARG A 103 -27.76 10.89 -22.43
N LYS A 104 -27.58 12.18 -22.17
CA LYS A 104 -27.15 13.17 -23.16
C LYS A 104 -25.62 13.28 -23.29
N CYS A 105 -24.89 13.14 -22.19
CA CYS A 105 -23.44 13.28 -22.09
C CYS A 105 -22.66 12.00 -22.44
N ARG A 106 -23.20 11.15 -23.34
CA ARG A 106 -22.59 9.86 -23.69
C ARG A 106 -21.22 10.03 -24.35
N LYS A 107 -21.03 11.10 -25.12
CA LYS A 107 -19.78 11.36 -25.85
C LYS A 107 -18.65 11.73 -24.90
N GLU A 108 -18.96 12.56 -23.91
CA GLU A 108 -18.03 12.96 -22.85
C GLU A 108 -17.69 11.75 -21.96
N LEU A 109 -18.69 10.91 -21.67
CA LEU A 109 -18.48 9.67 -20.91
C LEU A 109 -17.56 8.70 -21.66
N GLU A 110 -17.80 8.46 -22.95
CA GLU A 110 -16.96 7.58 -23.78
C GLU A 110 -15.51 8.09 -23.87
N ARG A 111 -15.29 9.41 -23.96
CA ARG A 111 -13.95 10.02 -23.90
C ARG A 111 -13.26 9.80 -22.56
N TYR A 112 -14.01 9.85 -21.46
CA TYR A 112 -13.48 9.59 -20.14
C TYR A 112 -13.15 8.10 -19.95
N GLU A 113 -14.05 7.20 -20.36
CA GLU A 113 -13.84 5.74 -20.28
C GLU A 113 -12.66 5.28 -21.13
N THR A 114 -12.52 5.81 -22.35
CA THR A 114 -11.37 5.51 -23.22
C THR A 114 -10.05 6.00 -22.61
N CYS A 115 -10.05 7.14 -21.93
CA CYS A 115 -8.88 7.64 -21.20
C CYS A 115 -8.54 6.75 -20.00
N GLN A 116 -9.54 6.30 -19.24
CA GLN A 116 -9.33 5.39 -18.11
C GLN A 116 -8.80 4.02 -18.53
N LEU A 117 -9.18 3.51 -19.70
CA LEU A 117 -8.74 2.20 -20.19
C LEU A 117 -7.36 2.26 -20.88
N ALA A 118 -6.91 3.45 -21.28
CA ALA A 118 -5.61 3.64 -21.91
C ALA A 118 -4.44 3.72 -20.91
N ASN A 119 -4.74 3.94 -19.62
CA ASN A 119 -3.76 4.07 -18.52
C ASN A 119 -3.99 3.00 -17.44
#